data_AF-A0A0L1KGP6-F1
#
_entry.id   AF-A0A0L1KGP6-F1
#
_cell.length_a   1.000
_cell.length_b   1.000
_cell.length_c   1.000
_cell.angle_alpha   90.00
_cell.angle_beta   90.00
_cell.angle_gamma   90.00
#
_symmetry.space_group_name_H-M   'P 1'
#
loop_
_entity.id
_entity.type
_entity.pdbx_description
1 polymer ?
#
loop_
_entity_poly.entity_id
_entity_poly.type
_entity_poly.pdbx_seq_one_letter_code
_entity_poly.pdbx_strand_id
1 'polypeptide(L)'
;MVNADRALESHETACLLNVGEKPARVQITLFFADRDPVGPYEIEVDARRTLHMRFNDLAEPEAVPRDTSYASVIESDVPIIVQHTRLDSRAAEISLLSTMAFPAE
;
A
#
# COMPACT_ATOMS: atom_id res chain seq x y z
N MET A 1 26.32 -10.08 10.39
CA MET A 1 24.89 -9.97 10.03
C MET A 1 24.77 -8.74 9.16
N VAL A 2 24.36 -8.89 7.90
CA VAL A 2 24.04 -7.74 7.05
C VAL A 2 22.91 -6.99 7.76
N ASN A 3 23.16 -5.76 8.19
CA ASN A 3 22.14 -4.87 8.72
C ASN A 3 20.98 -4.85 7.71
N ALA A 4 19.77 -5.15 8.16
CA ALA A 4 18.59 -5.19 7.32
C ALA A 4 18.34 -3.79 6.73
N ASP A 5 18.83 -3.55 5.52
CA ASP A 5 18.54 -2.34 4.77
C ASP A 5 17.02 -2.24 4.62
N ARG A 6 16.42 -1.09 4.99
CA ARG A 6 14.98 -0.83 4.81
C ARG A 6 14.55 -1.04 3.36
N ALA A 7 15.46 -0.88 2.40
CA ALA A 7 15.20 -1.19 0.99
C ALA A 7 14.91 -2.69 0.75
N LEU A 8 15.49 -3.58 1.56
CA LEU A 8 15.37 -5.03 1.45
C LEU A 8 14.45 -5.64 2.50
N GLU A 9 13.83 -4.85 3.38
CA GLU A 9 12.77 -5.38 4.24
C GLU A 9 11.58 -5.80 3.38
N SER A 10 11.06 -7.02 3.56
CA SER A 10 9.89 -7.48 2.81
C SER A 10 8.71 -6.53 3.05
N HIS A 11 8.11 -6.09 1.95
CA HIS A 11 7.02 -5.13 2.00
C HIS A 11 6.15 -5.24 0.76
N GLU A 12 4.94 -4.75 0.90
CA GLU A 12 4.06 -4.46 -0.20
C GLU A 12 3.75 -2.97 -0.25
N THR A 13 3.49 -2.46 -1.45
CA THR A 13 3.34 -1.04 -1.74
C THR A 13 2.12 -0.79 -2.62
N ALA A 14 1.30 0.18 -2.24
CA ALA A 14 0.38 0.84 -3.15
C ALA A 14 1.12 1.99 -3.81
N CYS A 15 1.47 1.82 -5.09
CA CYS A 15 2.00 2.89 -5.93
C CYS A 15 0.82 3.71 -6.46
N LEU A 16 0.60 4.87 -5.85
CA LEU A 16 -0.50 5.79 -6.15
C LEU A 16 0.00 6.88 -7.10
N LEU A 17 -0.72 7.11 -8.19
CA LEU A 17 -0.44 8.19 -9.13
C LEU A 17 -1.67 9.09 -9.28
N ASN A 18 -1.52 10.36 -8.88
CA ASN A 18 -2.50 11.40 -9.12
C ASN A 18 -2.04 12.25 -10.33
N VAL A 19 -2.69 12.06 -11.48
CA VAL A 19 -2.44 12.86 -12.68
C VAL A 19 -3.25 14.16 -12.72
N GLY A 20 -4.18 14.33 -11.78
CA GLY A 20 -5.10 15.46 -11.70
C GLY A 20 -4.46 16.75 -11.20
N GLU A 21 -5.27 17.82 -11.19
CA GLU A 21 -4.86 19.17 -10.78
C GLU A 21 -5.14 19.49 -9.31
N LYS A 22 -5.87 18.61 -8.60
CA LYS A 22 -6.20 18.74 -7.18
C LYS A 22 -5.48 17.64 -6.38
N PRO A 23 -5.08 17.90 -5.13
CA PRO A 23 -4.65 16.84 -4.22
C PRO A 23 -5.73 15.75 -4.12
N ALA A 24 -5.30 14.50 -4.05
CA ALA A 24 -6.15 13.34 -3.85
C ALA A 24 -6.12 12.95 -2.37
N ARG A 25 -7.28 12.91 -1.73
CA ARG A 25 -7.46 12.31 -0.41
C ARG A 25 -7.79 10.85 -0.63
N VAL A 26 -6.92 9.98 -0.14
CA VAL A 26 -6.99 8.54 -0.32
C VAL A 26 -7.24 7.89 1.02
N GLN A 27 -8.17 6.95 1.06
CA GLN A 27 -8.46 6.12 2.22
C GLN A 27 -8.16 4.67 1.87
N ILE A 28 -7.31 4.01 2.66
CA ILE A 28 -7.06 2.56 2.53
C ILE A 28 -7.80 1.86 3.66
N THR A 29 -8.50 0.78 3.35
CA THR A 29 -9.11 -0.12 4.35
C THR A 29 -8.60 -1.54 4.13
N LEU A 30 -8.10 -2.17 5.18
CA LEU A 30 -7.61 -3.55 5.16
C LEU A 30 -8.67 -4.52 5.64
N PHE A 31 -8.86 -5.62 4.92
CA PHE A 31 -9.80 -6.70 5.22
C PHE A 31 -9.02 -7.97 5.55
N PHE A 32 -9.37 -8.60 6.67
CA PHE A 32 -8.73 -9.81 7.18
C PHE A 32 -9.68 -11.01 7.08
N ALA A 33 -9.13 -12.21 7.16
CA ALA A 33 -9.92 -13.44 7.07
C ALA A 33 -10.70 -13.77 8.35
N ASP A 34 -10.25 -13.25 9.50
CA ASP A 34 -10.63 -13.71 10.84
C ASP A 34 -10.96 -12.58 11.83
N ARG A 35 -10.95 -11.32 11.38
CA ARG A 35 -11.27 -10.15 12.20
C ARG A 35 -11.88 -9.02 11.36
N ASP A 36 -12.45 -8.04 12.05
CA ASP A 36 -13.05 -6.86 11.42
C ASP A 36 -12.02 -6.04 10.61
N PRO A 37 -12.47 -5.32 9.56
CA PRO A 37 -11.60 -4.46 8.76
C PRO A 37 -10.97 -3.34 9.59
N VAL A 38 -9.79 -2.89 9.15
CA VAL A 38 -9.04 -1.81 9.80
C VAL A 38 -8.84 -0.66 8.82
N GLY A 39 -9.19 0.54 9.26
CA GLY A 39 -9.11 1.77 8.47
C GLY A 39 -10.12 2.82 8.95
N PRO A 40 -10.27 3.93 8.22
CA PRO A 40 -9.45 4.27 7.06
C PRO A 40 -8.03 4.71 7.47
N TYR A 41 -7.03 4.24 6.73
CA TYR A 41 -5.70 4.85 6.72
C TYR A 41 -5.74 6.04 5.77
N GLU A 42 -5.52 7.24 6.29
CA GLU A 42 -5.61 8.48 5.49
C GLU A 42 -4.28 8.83 4.85
N ILE A 43 -4.31 9.11 3.54
CA ILE A 43 -3.14 9.43 2.72
C ILE A 43 -3.49 10.61 1.82
N GLU A 44 -2.56 11.54 1.62
CA GLU A 44 -2.68 12.61 0.63
C GLU A 44 -1.66 12.40 -0.50
N VAL A 45 -2.13 12.50 -1.75
CA VAL A 45 -1.27 12.53 -2.94
C VAL A 45 -1.48 13.84 -3.67
N ASP A 46 -0.48 14.71 -3.60
CA ASP A 46 -0.46 16.00 -4.29
C ASP A 46 -0.83 15.91 -5.78
N ALA A 47 -1.33 17.03 -6.32
CA ALA A 47 -1.61 17.17 -7.75
C ALA A 47 -0.36 16.88 -8.60
N ARG A 48 -0.51 16.07 -9.65
CA ARG A 48 0.59 15.66 -10.56
C ARG A 48 1.77 15.03 -9.81
N ARG A 49 1.50 14.15 -8.84
CA ARG A 49 2.52 13.42 -8.06
C ARG A 49 2.22 11.93 -7.95
N THR A 50 3.26 11.18 -7.62
CA THR A 50 3.21 9.77 -7.26
C THR A 50 3.61 9.60 -5.79
N LEU A 51 3.04 8.60 -5.14
CA LEU A 51 3.39 8.17 -3.79
C LEU A 51 3.46 6.65 -3.74
N HIS A 52 4.59 6.13 -3.29
CA HIS A 52 4.80 4.70 -3.06
C HIS A 52 4.53 4.41 -1.58
N MET A 53 3.27 4.14 -1.24
CA MET A 53 2.88 3.88 0.15
C MET A 53 3.15 2.42 0.51
N ARG A 54 4.15 2.17 1.37
CA ARG A 54 4.40 0.84 1.92
C ARG A 54 3.38 0.54 3.00
N PHE A 55 2.75 -0.63 2.94
CA PHE A 55 1.78 -1.04 3.96
C PHE A 55 2.44 -1.20 5.34
N ASN A 56 3.73 -1.51 5.37
CA ASN A 56 4.54 -1.53 6.59
C ASN A 56 4.63 -0.18 7.31
N ASP A 57 4.46 0.93 6.58
CA ASP A 57 4.58 2.29 7.11
C ASP A 57 3.21 2.85 7.57
N LEU A 58 2.12 2.10 7.36
CA LEU A 58 0.80 2.44 7.87
C LEU A 58 0.71 2.16 9.38
N ALA A 59 0.35 3.17 10.16
CA ALA A 59 0.42 3.11 11.63
C ALA A 59 -0.86 3.53 12.36
N GLU A 60 -1.71 4.37 11.76
CA GLU A 60 -2.97 4.87 12.34
C GLU A 60 -4.13 4.45 11.43
N PRO A 61 -5.17 3.75 11.93
CA PRO A 61 -5.53 3.59 13.35
C PRO A 61 -4.76 2.50 14.11
N GLU A 62 -4.08 1.59 13.41
CA GLU A 62 -3.13 0.64 14.00
C GLU A 62 -2.10 0.17 12.97
N ALA A 63 -0.94 -0.28 13.44
CA ALA A 63 0.11 -0.82 12.58
C ALA A 63 -0.34 -2.10 11.88
N VAL A 64 0.00 -2.23 10.59
CA VAL A 64 -0.33 -3.42 9.81
C VAL A 64 0.43 -4.65 10.35
N PRO A 65 -0.28 -5.73 10.70
CA PRO A 65 0.36 -6.91 11.26
C PRO A 65 1.25 -7.59 10.21
N ARG A 66 2.46 -8.01 10.63
CA ARG A 66 3.38 -8.77 9.79
C ARG A 66 2.94 -10.24 9.71
N ASP A 67 3.36 -10.93 8.65
CA ASP A 67 3.05 -12.34 8.40
C ASP A 67 1.55 -12.68 8.49
N THR A 68 0.71 -11.72 8.10
CA THR A 68 -0.75 -11.82 8.16
C THR A 68 -1.32 -11.57 6.77
N SER A 69 -2.23 -12.43 6.33
CA SER A 69 -2.91 -12.25 5.05
C SER A 69 -4.03 -11.22 5.17
N TYR A 70 -4.07 -10.26 4.26
CA TYR A 70 -5.14 -9.27 4.14
C TYR A 70 -5.35 -8.89 2.67
N ALA A 71 -6.49 -8.25 2.41
CA ALA A 71 -6.78 -7.55 1.16
C ALA A 71 -7.01 -6.06 1.47
N SER A 72 -6.96 -5.20 0.45
CA SER A 72 -7.17 -3.76 0.63
C SER A 72 -8.14 -3.17 -0.37
N VAL A 73 -9.02 -2.30 0.11
CA VAL A 73 -9.78 -1.35 -0.71
C VAL A 73 -9.10 0.01 -0.61
N ILE A 74 -9.00 0.72 -1.73
CA ILE A 74 -8.36 2.04 -1.84
C ILE A 74 -9.35 2.98 -2.50
N GLU A 75 -9.86 3.93 -1.73
CA GLU A 75 -10.86 4.92 -2.14
C GLU A 75 -10.19 6.28 -2.30
N SER A 76 -10.64 7.07 -3.28
CA SER A 76 -10.16 8.43 -3.46
C SER A 76 -11.27 9.39 -3.87
N ASP A 77 -11.19 10.63 -3.41
CA ASP A 77 -12.12 11.70 -3.76
C ASP A 77 -11.93 12.25 -5.19
N VAL A 78 -10.83 11.89 -5.86
CA VAL A 78 -10.54 12.18 -7.27
C VAL A 78 -9.98 10.94 -7.98
N PRO A 79 -10.07 10.84 -9.32
CA PRO A 79 -9.50 9.71 -10.03
C PRO A 79 -7.98 9.59 -9.84
N ILE A 80 -7.52 8.40 -9.46
CA ILE A 80 -6.10 8.05 -9.32
C ILE A 80 -5.81 6.71 -10.04
N ILE A 81 -4.54 6.47 -10.34
CA ILE A 81 -4.06 5.16 -10.80
C ILE A 81 -3.39 4.45 -9.62
N VAL A 82 -3.68 3.17 -9.45
CA VAL A 82 -3.11 2.34 -8.38
C VAL A 82 -2.47 1.08 -8.96
N GLN A 83 -1.18 0.90 -8.65
CA GLN A 83 -0.43 -0.32 -8.93
C GLN A 83 0.03 -0.93 -7.61
N HIS A 84 -0.21 -2.22 -7.41
CA HIS A 84 0.29 -2.96 -6.27
C HIS A 84 1.65 -3.58 -6.61
N THR A 85 2.60 -3.50 -5.69
CA THR A 85 3.89 -4.21 -5.78
C THR A 85 4.18 -4.95 -4.48
N ARG A 86 4.89 -6.09 -4.57
CA ARG A 86 5.39 -6.83 -3.41
C ARG A 86 6.85 -7.20 -3.63
N LEU A 87 7.68 -6.89 -2.63
CA LEU A 87 9.05 -7.36 -2.47
C LEU A 87 9.07 -8.44 -1.40
N ASP A 88 9.47 -9.65 -1.79
CA ASP A 88 9.77 -10.74 -0.87
C ASP A 88 11.28 -10.99 -0.86
N SER A 89 11.88 -10.83 0.31
CA SER A 89 13.32 -10.95 0.56
C SER A 89 13.66 -12.00 1.61
N ARG A 90 12.70 -12.89 1.94
CA ARG A 90 12.87 -13.93 2.97
C ARG A 90 13.88 -15.02 2.59
N ALA A 91 14.17 -15.20 1.30
CA ALA A 91 15.14 -16.17 0.79
C ALA A 91 16.37 -15.46 0.19
N ALA A 92 17.42 -16.24 -0.12
CA ALA A 92 18.62 -15.71 -0.80
C ALA A 92 18.31 -15.11 -2.18
N GLU A 93 17.19 -15.50 -2.78
CA GLU A 93 16.66 -15.01 -4.04
C GLU A 93 15.60 -13.92 -3.75
N ILE A 94 15.85 -12.69 -4.19
CA ILE A 94 14.87 -11.59 -4.09
C ILE A 94 13.78 -11.78 -5.14
N SER A 95 12.52 -11.78 -4.71
CA SER A 95 11.37 -11.93 -5.60
C SER A 95 10.49 -10.68 -5.63
N LEU A 96 9.98 -10.35 -6.82
CA LEU A 96 9.11 -9.20 -7.05
C LEU A 96 7.82 -9.64 -7.75
N LEU A 97 6.70 -9.04 -7.35
CA LEU A 97 5.40 -9.19 -8.01
C LEU A 97 4.75 -7.82 -8.16
N SER A 98 3.99 -7.63 -9.25
CA SER A 98 3.13 -6.46 -9.40
C SER A 98 1.87 -6.77 -10.21
N THR A 99 0.79 -6.05 -9.90
CA THR A 99 -0.46 -6.02 -10.66
C THR A 99 -1.08 -4.63 -10.59
N MET A 100 -1.90 -4.28 -11.58
CA MET A 100 -2.82 -3.14 -11.44
C MET A 100 -3.91 -3.48 -10.43
N ALA A 101 -4.35 -2.49 -9.66
CA ALA A 101 -5.54 -2.63 -8.84
C ALA A 101 -6.79 -2.76 -9.73
N PHE A 102 -7.77 -3.53 -9.29
CA PHE A 102 -9.07 -3.59 -9.94
C PHE A 102 -9.86 -2.31 -9.59
N PRO A 103 -10.39 -1.56 -10.57
CA PRO A 103 -11.24 -0.40 -10.30
C PRO A 103 -12.61 -0.89 -9.82
N ALA A 104 -12.85 -0.81 -8.50
CA ALA A 104 -14.18 -0.94 -7.92
C ALA A 104 -14.99 0.34 -8.18
N GLU A 105 -16.32 0.24 -8.14
CA GLU A 105 -17.27 1.30 -8.52
C GLU A 105 -17.08 2.63 -7.76
#